data_AF-A0A2V9BQS5-F1
#
_entry.id   AF-A0A2V9BQS5-F1
#
_cell.length_a   1.000
_cell.length_b   1.000
_cell.length_c   1.000
_cell.angle_alpha   90.00
_cell.angle_beta   90.00
_cell.angle_gamma   90.00
#
_symmetry.space_group_name_H-M   'P 1'
#
loop_
_entity.id
_entity.type
_entity.pdbx_description
1 polymer ?
#
loop_
_entity_poly.entity_id
_entity_poly.type
_entity_poly.pdbx_seq_one_letter_code
_entity_poly.pdbx_strand_id
1 'polypeptide(L)'
;QKEIGKDARFVSNADRIMHRAILVPELQNIFLRQTAAAWLEKFAAAEIPAAPINTVAEAVKAAQTQARGLIVQLEHPAIGAAKSIANPIRLSATPVSYRLPPPLLGEHTAEILRTLGYSEEESTTF
;
A
#
# COMPACT_ATOMS: atom_id res chain seq x y z
N GLN A 1 -36.89 -2.13 16.64
CA GLN A 1 -35.43 -2.34 16.68
C GLN A 1 -34.87 -1.26 17.60
N LYS A 2 -34.08 -1.59 18.63
CA LYS A 2 -33.50 -0.57 19.52
C LYS A 2 -32.54 0.29 18.69
N GLU A 3 -32.82 1.58 18.55
CA GLU A 3 -31.97 2.48 17.77
C GLU A 3 -30.68 2.76 18.54
N ILE A 4 -29.57 2.12 18.14
CA ILE A 4 -28.24 2.28 18.75
C ILE A 4 -27.85 3.76 18.83
N GLY A 5 -28.20 4.55 17.81
CA GLY A 5 -27.91 5.99 17.77
C GLY A 5 -28.61 6.83 18.85
N LYS A 6 -29.60 6.27 19.57
CA LYS A 6 -30.31 6.93 20.67
C LYS A 6 -30.04 6.30 22.03
N ASP A 7 -29.15 5.30 22.10
CA ASP A 7 -28.80 4.67 23.37
C ASP A 7 -27.93 5.63 24.20
N ALA A 8 -28.33 5.87 25.46
CA ALA A 8 -27.62 6.76 26.38
C ALA A 8 -26.14 6.36 26.58
N ARG A 9 -25.81 5.08 26.37
CA ARG A 9 -24.44 4.55 26.45
C ARG A 9 -23.53 5.04 25.31
N PHE A 10 -24.07 5.63 24.23
CA PHE A 10 -23.31 5.91 23.00
C PHE A 10 -23.38 7.37 22.52
N VAL A 11 -23.90 8.28 23.36
CA VAL A 11 -24.17 9.68 23.00
C VAL A 11 -22.87 10.43 22.69
N SER A 12 -21.92 10.46 23.62
CA SER A 12 -20.63 11.12 23.42
C SER A 12 -19.55 10.14 22.94
N ASN A 13 -18.44 10.69 22.46
CA ASN A 13 -17.27 9.86 22.12
C ASN A 13 -16.70 9.15 23.35
N ALA A 14 -16.71 9.80 24.52
CA ALA A 14 -16.24 9.20 25.76
C ALA A 14 -17.11 7.99 26.16
N ASP A 15 -18.44 8.12 26.03
CA ASP A 15 -19.38 7.03 26.34
C ASP A 15 -19.17 5.84 25.39
N ARG A 16 -18.99 6.11 24.09
CA ARG A 16 -18.69 5.06 23.10
C ARG A 16 -17.37 4.33 23.38
N ILE A 17 -16.36 5.03 23.87
CA ILE A 17 -15.09 4.41 24.28
C ILE A 17 -15.31 3.55 25.53
N MET A 18 -15.98 4.08 26.54
CA MET A 18 -16.28 3.36 27.80
C MET A 18 -17.08 2.09 27.55
N HIS A 19 -18.03 2.14 26.63
CA HIS A 19 -18.92 1.03 26.29
C HIS A 19 -18.52 0.31 24.97
N ARG A 20 -17.28 0.48 24.50
CA ARG A 20 -16.80 -0.08 23.23
C ARG A 20 -17.00 -1.59 23.12
N ALA A 21 -16.77 -2.32 24.21
CA ALA A 21 -16.92 -3.77 24.27
C ALA A 21 -18.36 -4.24 24.00
N ILE A 22 -19.35 -3.36 24.20
CA ILE A 22 -20.76 -3.61 23.91
C ILE A 22 -21.12 -3.06 22.53
N LEU A 23 -20.66 -1.85 22.20
CA LEU A 23 -20.98 -1.17 20.94
C LEU A 23 -20.47 -1.95 19.71
N VAL A 24 -19.25 -2.47 19.76
CA VAL A 24 -18.62 -3.13 18.59
C VAL A 24 -19.39 -4.39 18.18
N PRO A 25 -19.73 -5.35 19.07
CA PRO A 25 -20.54 -6.51 18.70
C PRO A 25 -21.93 -6.13 18.16
N GLU A 26 -22.58 -5.12 18.73
CA GLU A 26 -23.89 -4.65 18.24
C GLU A 26 -23.78 -4.12 16.80
N LEU A 27 -22.76 -3.31 16.49
CA LEU A 27 -22.51 -2.82 15.13
C LEU A 27 -22.12 -3.93 14.16
N GLN A 28 -21.29 -4.89 14.58
CA GLN A 28 -20.92 -6.05 13.76
C GLN A 28 -22.16 -6.85 13.33
N ASN A 29 -23.08 -7.11 14.26
CA ASN A 29 -24.34 -7.80 13.96
C ASN A 29 -25.22 -7.03 12.95
N ILE A 30 -25.08 -5.71 12.87
CA ILE A 30 -25.75 -4.90 11.84
C ILE A 30 -25.00 -5.03 10.52
N PHE A 31 -23.68 -4.87 10.51
CA PHE A 31 -22.88 -4.91 9.29
C PHE A 31 -22.92 -6.25 8.57
N LEU A 32 -23.10 -7.36 9.30
CA LEU A 32 -23.27 -8.69 8.71
C LEU A 32 -24.54 -8.86 7.87
N ARG A 33 -25.52 -7.93 7.94
CA ARG A 33 -26.81 -8.07 7.26
C ARG A 33 -26.79 -7.69 5.78
N GLN A 34 -25.74 -7.03 5.32
CA GLN A 34 -25.58 -6.58 3.94
C GLN A 34 -24.12 -6.72 3.52
N THR A 35 -23.86 -6.71 2.22
CA THR A 35 -22.50 -6.76 1.70
C THR A 35 -21.73 -5.47 2.03
N ALA A 36 -20.39 -5.55 2.03
CA ALA A 36 -19.54 -4.39 2.22
C ALA A 36 -19.82 -3.29 1.17
N ALA A 37 -20.08 -3.67 -0.09
CA ALA A 37 -20.41 -2.73 -1.15
C ALA A 37 -21.68 -1.91 -0.84
N ALA A 38 -22.75 -2.58 -0.39
CA ALA A 38 -24.00 -1.89 -0.02
C ALA A 38 -23.82 -0.94 1.17
N TRP A 39 -22.96 -1.27 2.13
CA TRP A 39 -22.61 -0.36 3.22
C TRP A 39 -21.77 0.82 2.75
N LEU A 40 -20.77 0.59 1.90
CA LEU A 40 -19.92 1.64 1.36
C LEU A 40 -20.72 2.69 0.57
N GLU A 41 -21.71 2.26 -0.23
CA GLU A 41 -22.62 3.19 -0.91
C GLU A 41 -23.41 4.06 0.08
N LYS A 42 -23.95 3.43 1.14
CA LYS A 42 -24.69 4.14 2.21
C LYS A 42 -23.79 5.11 2.99
N PHE A 43 -22.57 4.71 3.28
CA PHE A 43 -21.59 5.55 3.97
C PHE A 43 -21.14 6.72 3.11
N ALA A 44 -20.88 6.50 1.82
CA ALA A 44 -20.57 7.58 0.89
C ALA A 44 -21.70 8.61 0.80
N ALA A 45 -22.96 8.15 0.68
CA ALA A 45 -24.14 9.02 0.66
C ALA A 45 -24.34 9.81 1.97
N ALA A 46 -23.84 9.29 3.09
CA ALA A 46 -23.87 9.94 4.40
C ALA A 46 -22.56 10.68 4.75
N GLU A 47 -21.64 10.83 3.80
CA GLU A 47 -20.31 11.44 4.00
C GLU A 47 -19.48 10.80 5.12
N ILE A 48 -19.72 9.52 5.40
CA ILE A 48 -18.98 8.73 6.38
C ILE A 48 -17.75 8.11 5.69
N PRO A 49 -16.52 8.43 6.12
CA PRO A 49 -15.32 7.84 5.56
C PRO A 49 -15.26 6.34 5.84
N ALA A 50 -15.26 5.53 4.79
CA ALA A 50 -15.10 4.09 4.87
C ALA A 50 -14.43 3.55 3.60
N ALA A 51 -13.70 2.45 3.74
CA ALA A 51 -13.02 1.78 2.65
C ALA A 51 -13.08 0.26 2.84
N PRO A 52 -13.08 -0.53 1.74
CA PRO A 52 -12.96 -1.97 1.84
C PRO A 52 -11.57 -2.38 2.35
N ILE A 53 -11.51 -3.53 3.01
CA ILE A 53 -10.25 -4.20 3.31
C ILE A 53 -9.85 -4.98 2.06
N ASN A 54 -8.82 -4.50 1.36
CA ASN A 54 -8.31 -5.13 0.15
C ASN A 54 -7.24 -6.18 0.49
N THR A 55 -7.24 -7.28 -0.27
CA THR A 55 -6.09 -8.19 -0.38
C THR A 55 -4.92 -7.49 -1.07
N VAL A 56 -3.71 -8.06 -0.99
CA VAL A 56 -2.53 -7.53 -1.68
C VAL A 56 -2.76 -7.44 -3.20
N ALA A 57 -3.39 -8.46 -3.78
CA ALA A 57 -3.68 -8.50 -5.21
C ALA A 57 -4.67 -7.41 -5.65
N GLU A 58 -5.69 -7.14 -4.84
CA GLU A 58 -6.65 -6.06 -5.08
C GLU A 58 -6.01 -4.69 -4.87
N ALA A 59 -5.21 -4.52 -3.81
CA ALA A 59 -4.50 -3.27 -3.52
C ALA A 59 -3.56 -2.87 -4.67
N VAL A 60 -2.81 -3.82 -5.24
CA VAL A 60 -1.94 -3.58 -6.41
C VAL A 60 -2.73 -3.17 -7.66
N LYS A 61 -3.97 -3.65 -7.80
CA LYS A 61 -4.84 -3.35 -8.95
C LYS A 61 -5.80 -2.17 -8.71
N ALA A 62 -5.83 -1.60 -7.51
CA ALA A 62 -6.77 -0.56 -7.16
C ALA A 62 -6.60 0.70 -8.01
N ALA A 63 -7.71 1.39 -8.28
CA ALA A 63 -7.72 2.62 -9.08
C ALA A 63 -6.75 3.68 -8.55
N GLN A 64 -6.64 3.83 -7.23
CA GLN A 64 -5.68 4.76 -6.62
C GLN A 64 -4.22 4.34 -6.88
N THR A 65 -3.91 3.05 -6.79
CA THR A 65 -2.57 2.52 -7.07
C THR A 65 -2.14 2.79 -8.50
N GLN A 66 -3.06 2.62 -9.46
CA GLN A 66 -2.83 2.92 -10.88
C GLN A 66 -2.71 4.43 -11.12
N ALA A 67 -3.67 5.22 -10.63
CA ALA A 67 -3.68 6.68 -10.79
C ALA A 67 -2.43 7.34 -10.19
N ARG A 68 -1.89 6.74 -9.13
CA ARG A 68 -0.66 7.19 -8.48
C ARG A 68 0.59 6.62 -9.12
N GLY A 69 0.53 5.65 -10.03
CA GLY A 69 1.72 5.00 -10.60
C GLY A 69 2.58 4.33 -9.53
N LEU A 70 1.96 3.61 -8.60
CA LEU A 70 2.66 2.96 -7.47
C LEU A 70 3.32 1.63 -7.83
N ILE A 71 3.10 1.11 -9.04
CA ILE A 71 3.78 -0.06 -9.55
C ILE A 71 4.69 0.38 -10.70
N VAL A 72 5.98 0.14 -10.55
CA VAL A 72 6.97 0.33 -11.61
C VAL A 72 7.32 -1.00 -12.23
N GLN A 73 7.64 -0.97 -13.52
CA GLN A 73 8.11 -2.14 -14.25
C GLN A 73 9.47 -1.81 -14.86
N LEU A 74 10.46 -2.65 -14.59
CA LEU A 74 11.83 -2.53 -15.07
C LEU A 74 12.20 -3.81 -15.80
N GLU A 75 12.82 -3.69 -16.97
CA GLU A 75 13.37 -4.85 -17.67
C GLU A 75 14.64 -5.31 -16.95
N HIS A 76 14.61 -6.54 -16.44
CA HIS A 76 15.70 -7.15 -15.69
C HIS A 76 16.31 -8.29 -16.52
N PRO A 77 17.66 -8.38 -16.64
CA PRO A 77 18.33 -9.31 -17.55
C PRO A 77 17.99 -10.79 -17.31
N ALA A 78 17.77 -11.19 -16.06
CA ALA A 78 17.45 -12.60 -15.72
C ALA A 78 15.95 -12.98 -15.73
N ILE A 79 15.03 -12.02 -15.57
CA ILE A 79 13.59 -12.33 -15.32
C ILE A 79 12.64 -11.55 -16.23
N GLY A 80 13.17 -10.74 -17.16
CA GLY A 80 12.39 -9.84 -18.01
C GLY A 80 11.72 -8.75 -17.19
N ALA A 81 10.45 -8.49 -17.48
CA ALA A 81 9.63 -7.48 -16.81
C ALA A 81 9.48 -7.72 -15.29
N ALA A 82 10.30 -7.06 -14.48
CA ALA A 82 10.23 -7.08 -13.03
C ALA A 82 9.34 -5.96 -12.50
N LYS A 83 8.29 -6.30 -11.74
CA LYS A 83 7.41 -5.32 -11.09
C LYS A 83 7.89 -5.02 -9.67
N SER A 84 7.91 -3.75 -9.31
CA SER A 84 8.27 -3.29 -7.96
C SER A 84 7.36 -2.16 -7.48
N ILE A 85 7.41 -1.88 -6.18
CA ILE A 85 6.66 -0.78 -5.56
C ILE A 85 7.45 0.51 -5.78
N ALA A 86 6.77 1.52 -6.32
CA ALA A 86 7.32 2.85 -6.49
C ALA A 86 7.55 3.53 -5.13
N ASN A 87 8.49 4.46 -5.06
CA ASN A 87 8.58 5.43 -3.99
C ASN A 87 7.23 6.16 -3.83
N PRO A 88 6.63 6.16 -2.62
CA PRO A 88 5.33 6.78 -2.37
C PRO A 88 5.39 8.31 -2.37
N ILE A 89 6.58 8.90 -2.20
CA ILE A 89 6.79 10.35 -2.18
C ILE A 89 6.82 10.91 -3.60
N ARG A 90 6.22 12.08 -3.79
CA ARG A 90 6.24 12.84 -5.04
C ARG A 90 6.97 14.16 -4.80
N LEU A 91 8.06 14.36 -5.53
CA LEU A 91 8.91 15.53 -5.44
C LEU A 91 8.73 16.33 -6.72
N SER A 92 8.27 17.59 -6.63
CA SER A 92 8.00 18.44 -7.79
C SER A 92 9.28 18.90 -8.49
N ALA A 93 10.33 19.23 -7.73
CA ALA A 93 11.60 19.69 -8.28
C ALA A 93 12.52 18.54 -8.74
N THR A 94 12.48 17.40 -8.03
CA THR A 94 13.35 16.25 -8.28
C THR A 94 12.54 14.94 -8.34
N PRO A 95 11.71 14.75 -9.38
CA PRO A 95 10.89 13.54 -9.51
C PRO A 95 11.74 12.27 -9.43
N VAL A 96 11.20 11.23 -8.78
CA VAL A 96 11.88 9.94 -8.66
C VAL A 96 12.01 9.28 -10.03
N SER A 97 13.22 8.90 -10.41
CA SER A 97 13.52 8.16 -11.64
C SER A 97 13.95 6.73 -11.34
N TYR A 98 13.42 5.75 -12.07
CA TYR A 98 13.83 4.35 -11.99
C TYR A 98 14.61 4.01 -13.25
N ARG A 99 15.94 3.98 -13.14
CA ARG A 99 16.84 3.87 -14.31
C ARG A 99 17.36 2.47 -14.56
N LEU A 100 17.66 1.74 -13.49
CA LEU A 100 18.30 0.43 -13.57
C LEU A 100 17.47 -0.59 -12.79
N PRO A 101 17.35 -1.83 -13.29
CA PRO A 101 16.84 -2.93 -12.49
C PRO A 101 17.80 -3.24 -11.32
N PRO A 102 17.38 -4.04 -10.33
CA PRO A 102 18.30 -4.64 -9.38
C PRO A 102 19.46 -5.34 -10.11
N PRO A 103 20.72 -5.18 -9.67
CA PRO A 103 21.86 -5.77 -10.35
C PRO A 103 21.93 -7.28 -10.15
N LEU A 104 22.54 -7.98 -11.09
CA LEU A 104 22.99 -9.36 -10.92
C LEU A 104 24.14 -9.41 -9.89
N LEU A 105 24.35 -10.60 -9.35
CA LEU A 105 25.50 -10.85 -8.48
C LEU A 105 26.80 -10.55 -9.23
N GLY A 106 27.55 -9.57 -8.75
CA GLY A 106 28.84 -9.17 -9.32
C GLY A 106 28.78 -8.30 -10.57
N GLU A 107 27.59 -7.84 -11.01
CA GLU A 107 27.42 -7.09 -12.28
C GLU A 107 28.33 -5.86 -12.37
N HIS A 108 28.49 -5.12 -11.28
CA HIS A 108 29.28 -3.89 -11.24
C HIS A 108 30.67 -4.07 -10.59
N THR A 109 31.10 -5.30 -10.26
CA THR A 109 32.36 -5.53 -9.55
C THR A 109 33.56 -4.97 -10.31
N ALA A 110 33.72 -5.34 -11.58
CA ALA A 110 34.85 -4.88 -12.40
C ALA A 110 34.84 -3.36 -12.64
N GLU A 111 33.65 -2.78 -12.85
CA GLU A 111 33.48 -1.33 -13.02
C GLU A 111 33.95 -0.56 -11.79
N ILE A 112 33.55 -1.02 -10.60
CA ILE A 112 33.92 -0.39 -9.32
C ILE A 112 35.41 -0.55 -9.05
N LEU A 113 35.99 -1.75 -9.24
CA LEU A 113 37.42 -1.99 -9.02
C LEU A 113 38.29 -1.10 -9.92
N ARG A 114 37.91 -0.95 -11.19
CA ARG A 114 38.58 -0.02 -12.11
C ARG A 114 38.48 1.43 -11.66
N THR A 115 37.32 1.86 -11.15
CA THR A 115 37.13 3.22 -10.61
C THR A 115 37.99 3.49 -9.38
N LEU A 116 38.34 2.44 -8.63
CA LEU A 116 39.23 2.51 -7.46
C LEU A 116 40.72 2.43 -7.83
N GLY A 117 41.08 2.21 -9.10
CA GLY A 117 42.46 2.20 -9.58
C GLY A 117 43.14 0.82 -9.62
N TYR A 118 42.38 -0.27 -9.44
CA TYR A 118 42.92 -1.62 -9.64
C TYR A 118 43.21 -1.90 -11.12
N SER A 119 44.30 -2.60 -11.39
CA SER A 119 44.66 -3.08 -12.73
C SER A 119 43.72 -4.22 -13.19
N GLU A 120 43.67 -4.49 -14.50
CA GLU A 120 42.82 -5.58 -15.02
C GLU A 120 43.19 -6.95 -14.43
N GLU A 121 44.48 -7.20 -14.19
CA GLU A 121 44.99 -8.43 -13.58
C GLU A 121 44.54 -8.58 -12.11
N GLU A 122 44.52 -7.50 -11.33
CA GLU A 122 44.02 -7.52 -9.95
C GLU A 122 42.50 -7.66 -9.88
N SER A 123 41.77 -7.15 -10.88
CA SER A 123 40.31 -7.16 -10.90
C SER A 123 39.68 -8.53 -11.23
N THR A 124 40.47 -9.46 -11.79
CA THR A 124 40.04 -10.81 -12.20
C THR A 124 40.36 -11.90 -11.16
N THR A 125 41.01 -11.55 -10.04
CA THR A 125 41.57 -12.53 -9.08
C THR A 125 40.59 -12.95 -7.95
N PHE A 126 39.28 -12.80 -8.13
CA PHE A 126 38.28 -13.13 -7.08
C PHE A 126 37.39 -14.31 -7.43
#